data_AF-A0A969PYC3-F1
#
_entry.id   AF-A0A969PYC3-F1
#
_cell.length_a   1.000
_cell.length_b   1.000
_cell.length_c   1.000
_cell.angle_alpha   90.00
_cell.angle_beta   90.00
_cell.angle_gamma   90.00
#
_symmetry.space_group_name_H-M   'P 1'
#
loop_
_entity.id
_entity.type
_entity.pdbx_description
1 polymer ?
#
loop_
_entity_poly.entity_id
_entity_poly.type
_entity_poly.pdbx_seq_one_letter_code
_entity_poly.pdbx_strand_id
1 'polypeptide(L)'
;MTGEPTGEGVVPERGTVPAEAPRHPIHGNRTIDPKLLELLVCPLTKGPLDYDEAARELISRKAKLRFPVRDGIPILLADEALPVED
;
A
#
# COMPACT_ATOMS: atom_id res chain seq x y z
N MET A 1 41.70 2.26 45.34
CA MET A 1 40.79 1.09 45.31
C MET A 1 39.46 1.59 45.86
N THR A 2 38.36 1.73 45.14
CA THR A 2 37.89 1.18 43.86
C THR A 2 36.60 1.93 43.47
N GLY A 3 36.34 2.06 42.17
CA GLY A 3 35.01 2.23 41.55
C GLY A 3 34.45 3.66 41.56
N GLU A 4 34.55 4.45 40.50
CA GLU A 4 33.83 4.42 39.21
C GLU A 4 32.51 5.24 39.22
N PRO A 5 32.38 6.24 38.32
CA PRO A 5 31.25 7.17 38.27
C PRO A 5 30.09 6.56 37.47
N THR A 6 28.94 6.32 38.10
CA THR A 6 27.73 5.99 37.34
C THR A 6 27.04 7.28 36.96
N GLY A 7 27.38 7.76 35.76
CA GLY A 7 26.58 8.75 35.04
C GLY A 7 25.26 8.10 34.64
N GLU A 8 24.21 8.36 35.40
CA GLU A 8 22.85 8.07 34.96
C GLU A 8 22.42 9.21 34.04
N GLY A 9 22.66 9.02 32.74
CA GLY A 9 22.10 9.85 31.69
C GLY A 9 20.59 9.73 31.72
N VAL A 10 19.92 10.82 32.10
CA VAL A 10 18.49 11.01 31.89
C VAL A 10 18.17 10.83 30.41
N VAL A 11 17.55 9.72 30.06
CA VAL A 11 16.89 9.57 28.76
C VAL A 11 15.64 10.46 28.79
N PRO A 12 15.42 11.37 27.82
CA PRO A 12 14.14 12.04 27.70
C PRO A 12 13.10 10.98 27.31
N GLU A 13 12.03 10.93 28.11
CA GLU A 13 10.94 9.97 27.98
C GLU A 13 10.34 10.02 26.58
N ARG A 14 10.38 8.88 25.89
CA ARG A 14 9.75 8.71 24.58
C ARG A 14 8.27 9.05 24.74
N GLY A 15 7.83 10.11 24.06
CA GLY A 15 6.46 10.62 24.13
C GLY A 15 5.44 9.51 23.95
N THR A 16 4.60 9.32 24.96
CA THR A 16 3.44 8.45 24.87
C THR A 16 2.49 9.05 23.83
N VAL A 17 2.14 8.28 22.81
CA VAL A 17 1.03 8.65 21.94
C VAL A 17 -0.26 8.60 22.76
N PRO A 18 -1.11 9.64 22.74
CA PRO A 18 -2.37 9.62 23.47
C PRO A 18 -3.29 8.54 22.88
N ALA A 19 -3.95 7.78 23.74
CA ALA A 19 -4.81 6.65 23.38
C ALA A 19 -6.08 7.03 22.58
N GLU A 20 -6.34 8.32 22.38
CA GLU A 20 -7.52 8.88 21.69
C GLU A 20 -7.17 9.75 20.47
N ALA A 21 -6.16 9.40 19.68
CA ALA A 21 -6.19 9.82 18.29
C ALA A 21 -7.15 8.89 17.54
N PRO A 22 -8.04 9.37 16.65
CA PRO A 22 -8.70 8.49 15.69
C PRO A 22 -7.58 7.84 14.88
N ARG A 23 -7.22 6.62 15.26
CA ARG A 23 -6.26 5.80 14.53
C ARG A 23 -6.88 5.74 13.14
N HIS A 24 -6.22 6.35 12.16
CA HIS A 24 -6.63 6.20 10.76
C HIS A 24 -6.88 4.71 10.59
N PRO A 25 -8.07 4.28 10.12
CA PRO A 25 -8.34 2.86 9.98
C PRO A 25 -7.24 2.32 9.09
N ILE A 26 -6.26 1.64 9.68
CA ILE A 26 -5.25 0.93 8.93
C ILE A 26 -6.02 -0.23 8.31
N HIS A 27 -6.52 0.06 7.10
CA HIS A 27 -7.19 -0.83 6.14
C HIS A 27 -8.68 -1.11 6.43
N GLY A 28 -9.49 -0.05 6.46
CA GLY A 28 -10.96 -0.13 6.61
C GLY A 28 -11.75 -0.46 5.35
N ASN A 29 -11.11 -0.89 4.24
CA ASN A 29 -11.83 -1.28 3.03
C ASN A 29 -11.07 -2.42 2.30
N ARG A 30 -11.68 -3.61 2.20
CA ARG A 30 -11.14 -4.78 1.47
C ARG A 30 -11.35 -4.69 -0.05
N THR A 31 -11.92 -3.59 -0.50
CA THR A 31 -12.26 -3.29 -1.89
C THR A 31 -11.57 -2.01 -2.29
N ILE A 32 -11.07 -1.93 -3.52
CA ILE A 32 -10.44 -0.69 -4.00
C ILE A 32 -11.53 0.34 -4.25
N ASP A 33 -11.35 1.55 -3.70
CA ASP A 33 -12.25 2.67 -3.96
C ASP A 33 -12.21 3.07 -5.46
N PRO A 34 -13.36 3.19 -6.14
CA PRO A 34 -13.41 3.54 -7.57
C PRO A 34 -12.77 4.90 -7.86
N LYS A 35 -12.88 5.87 -6.95
CA LYS A 35 -12.22 7.16 -7.06
C LYS A 35 -10.68 7.06 -7.02
N LEU A 36 -10.14 6.07 -6.33
CA LEU A 36 -8.70 5.81 -6.31
C LEU A 36 -8.25 5.17 -7.62
N LEU A 37 -9.08 4.28 -8.19
CA LEU A 37 -8.84 3.67 -9.50
C LEU A 37 -8.75 4.71 -10.61
N GLU A 38 -9.58 5.75 -10.57
CA GLU A 38 -9.54 6.86 -11.54
C GLU A 38 -8.21 7.65 -11.52
N LEU A 39 -7.49 7.62 -10.39
CA LEU A 39 -6.18 8.25 -10.23
C LEU A 39 -5.02 7.30 -10.56
N LEU A 40 -5.27 5.99 -10.55
CA LEU A 40 -4.27 4.97 -10.80
C LEU A 40 -4.05 4.80 -12.31
N VAL A 41 -2.77 4.83 -12.70
CA VAL A 41 -2.36 4.67 -14.10
C VAL A 41 -1.45 3.46 -14.28
N CYS A 42 -1.46 2.88 -15.47
CA CYS A 42 -0.58 1.77 -15.82
C CYS A 42 0.90 2.20 -15.68
N PRO A 43 1.75 1.43 -14.96
CA PRO A 43 3.15 1.80 -14.74
C PRO A 43 3.95 1.90 -16.05
N LEU A 44 3.57 1.10 -17.06
CA LEU A 44 4.26 0.98 -18.34
C LEU A 44 3.77 2.01 -19.38
N THR A 45 2.45 2.16 -19.51
CA THR A 45 1.86 2.96 -20.60
C THR A 45 1.36 4.34 -20.14
N LYS A 46 1.34 4.58 -18.81
CA LYS A 46 0.73 5.76 -18.17
C LYS A 46 -0.72 6.01 -18.60
N GLY A 47 -1.39 4.97 -19.10
CA GLY A 47 -2.78 5.00 -19.52
C GLY A 47 -3.74 4.57 -18.40
N PRO A 48 -5.05 4.66 -18.67
CA PRO A 48 -6.07 4.21 -17.73
C PRO A 48 -5.99 2.70 -17.49
N LEU A 49 -6.43 2.29 -16.30
CA LEU A 49 -6.62 0.90 -15.91
C LEU A 49 -8.11 0.63 -15.72
N ASP A 50 -8.57 -0.53 -16.18
CA ASP A 50 -9.92 -1.02 -15.96
C ASP A 50 -9.91 -1.99 -14.79
N TYR A 51 -10.81 -1.86 -13.82
CA TYR A 51 -10.83 -2.75 -12.66
C TYR A 51 -11.91 -3.81 -12.85
N ASP A 52 -11.47 -5.07 -12.90
CA ASP A 52 -12.35 -6.22 -12.87
C ASP A 52 -12.57 -6.65 -11.41
N GLU A 53 -13.76 -6.35 -10.88
CA GLU A 53 -14.13 -6.71 -9.51
C GLU A 53 -14.29 -8.22 -9.31
N ALA A 54 -14.66 -8.95 -10.37
CA ALA A 54 -14.89 -10.39 -10.32
C ALA A 54 -13.57 -11.16 -10.25
N ALA A 55 -12.58 -10.75 -11.05
CA ALA A 55 -11.24 -11.31 -11.05
C ALA A 55 -10.33 -10.67 -9.99
N ARG A 56 -10.69 -9.48 -9.48
CA ARG A 56 -9.84 -8.62 -8.62
C ARG A 56 -8.52 -8.28 -9.30
N GLU A 57 -8.61 -7.75 -10.51
CA GLU A 57 -7.45 -7.42 -11.34
C GLU A 57 -7.63 -6.06 -12.02
N LEU A 58 -6.51 -5.40 -12.32
CA LEU A 58 -6.46 -4.17 -13.08
C LEU A 58 -5.95 -4.45 -14.48
N ILE A 59 -6.80 -4.23 -15.48
CA ILE A 59 -6.53 -4.51 -16.87
C ILE A 59 -6.04 -3.25 -17.57
N SER A 60 -4.85 -3.35 -18.18
CA SER A 60 -4.33 -2.33 -19.09
C SER A 60 -4.52 -2.77 -20.53
N ARG A 61 -5.56 -2.28 -21.20
CA ARG A 61 -5.84 -2.60 -22.62
C ARG A 61 -4.70 -2.21 -23.57
N LYS A 62 -3.99 -1.11 -23.26
CA LYS A 62 -2.84 -0.65 -24.07
C LYS A 62 -1.64 -1.59 -23.95
N ALA A 63 -1.39 -2.11 -22.74
CA ALA A 63 -0.26 -3.02 -22.49
C ALA A 63 -0.62 -4.48 -22.78
N LYS A 64 -1.92 -4.81 -22.87
CA LYS A 64 -2.44 -6.19 -22.89
C LYS A 64 -1.99 -7.00 -21.66
N LEU A 65 -1.97 -6.33 -20.51
CA LEU A 65 -1.55 -6.91 -19.23
C LEU A 65 -2.63 -6.70 -18.17
N ARG A 66 -2.74 -7.64 -17.24
CA ARG A 66 -3.55 -7.60 -16.02
C ARG A 66 -2.63 -7.58 -14.80
N PHE A 67 -2.97 -6.75 -13.81
CA PHE A 67 -2.26 -6.60 -12.56
C PHE A 67 -3.13 -7.11 -11.41
N PRO A 68 -2.66 -8.04 -10.56
CA PRO A 68 -3.48 -8.60 -9.50
C PRO A 68 -3.73 -7.62 -8.35
N VAL A 69 -4.86 -7.76 -7.68
CA VAL A 69 -5.20 -7.03 -6.44
C VAL A 69 -5.22 -8.02 -5.27
N ARG A 70 -4.37 -7.78 -4.27
CA ARG A 70 -4.25 -8.63 -3.08
C ARG A 70 -4.60 -7.81 -1.84
N ASP A 71 -5.55 -8.28 -1.02
CA ASP A 71 -6.02 -7.55 0.17
C ASP A 71 -6.51 -6.11 -0.10
N GLY A 72 -7.04 -5.85 -1.30
CA GLY A 72 -7.45 -4.50 -1.71
C GLY A 72 -6.26 -3.60 -2.10
N ILE A 73 -5.06 -4.16 -2.21
CA ILE A 73 -3.84 -3.46 -2.62
C ILE A 73 -3.51 -3.83 -4.08
N PRO A 74 -3.54 -2.88 -5.02
CA PRO A 74 -3.04 -3.07 -6.38
C PRO A 74 -1.56 -3.43 -6.43
N ILE A 75 -1.21 -4.54 -7.07
CA ILE A 75 0.18 -4.91 -7.30
C ILE A 75 0.60 -4.46 -8.71
N LEU A 76 1.00 -3.20 -8.85
CA LEU A 76 1.44 -2.60 -10.12
C LEU A 76 2.93 -2.86 -10.41
N LEU A 77 3.37 -4.10 -10.25
CA LEU A 77 4.74 -4.52 -10.52
C LEU A 77 4.81 -5.17 -11.91
N ALA A 78 5.87 -4.87 -12.67
CA ALA A 78 6.06 -5.44 -14.01
C ALA A 78 6.24 -6.97 -13.97
N ASP A 79 6.83 -7.50 -12.89
CA ASP A 79 7.08 -8.93 -12.69
C ASP A 79 5.79 -9.72 -12.37
N GLU A 80 4.82 -9.06 -11.72
CA GLU A 80 3.53 -9.65 -11.36
C GLU A 80 2.46 -9.42 -12.46
N ALA A 81 2.81 -8.67 -13.51
CA ALA A 81 1.90 -8.37 -14.60
C ALA A 81 1.73 -9.61 -15.49
N LEU A 82 0.49 -10.07 -15.63
CA LEU A 82 0.15 -11.23 -16.46
C LEU A 82 -0.44 -10.77 -17.80
N PRO A 83 -0.26 -11.49 -18.90
CA PRO A 83 -0.97 -11.20 -20.13
C PRO A 83 -2.49 -11.35 -19.93
N VAL A 84 -3.28 -10.49 -20.55
CA VAL A 84 -4.72 -10.75 -20.68
C VAL A 84 -4.90 -11.91 -21.66
N GLU A 85 -5.51 -12.99 -21.20
CA GLU A 85 -5.98 -14.08 -22.05
C GLU A 85 -7.38 -13.69 -22.51
N ASP A 86 -7.62 -13.79 -23.82
CA ASP A 86 -8.86 -13.42 -24.51
C ASP A 86 -10.02 -14.37 -24.16
#